data_AF-A0A367G6N6-F1
#
_entry.id   AF-A0A367G6N6-F1
#
_cell.length_a   1.000
_cell.length_b   1.000
_cell.length_c   1.000
_cell.angle_alpha   90.00
_cell.angle_beta   90.00
_cell.angle_gamma   90.00
#
_symmetry.space_group_name_H-M   'P 1'
#
loop_
_entity.id
_entity.type
_entity.pdbx_description
1 polymer ?
#
loop_
_entity_poly.entity_id
_entity_poly.type
_entity_poly.pdbx_seq_one_letter_code
_entity_poly.pdbx_strand_id
1 'polypeptide(L)'
;MLADISSVDAIYIVCGRTDMRKSIDGLCTIIQEQFSMEIDHALFLFCGRKCDRIKAILKEPDGIVMIYKRLTAQGSYQWPRNKSEVRNLIWREFDWLMSGIDIEQPKAIKAT
;
A
#
# COMPACT_ATOMS: atom_id res chain seq x y z
N MET A 1 10.24 13.33 11.24
CA MET A 1 9.62 12.23 12.00
C MET A 1 9.88 10.96 11.21
N LEU A 2 10.23 9.84 11.86
CA LEU A 2 10.49 8.58 11.14
C LEU A 2 9.19 8.07 10.54
N ALA A 3 9.21 7.65 9.28
CA ALA A 3 8.05 7.15 8.55
C ALA A 3 6.91 8.18 8.41
N ASP A 4 7.26 9.45 8.23
CA ASP A 4 6.28 10.51 8.00
C ASP A 4 5.67 10.39 6.60
N ILE A 5 4.43 9.91 6.53
CA ILE A 5 3.71 9.74 5.27
C ILE A 5 2.98 11.01 4.82
N SER A 6 2.96 12.08 5.62
CA SER A 6 2.19 13.29 5.30
C SER A 6 2.75 14.07 4.10
N SER A 7 4.02 13.85 3.77
CA SER A 7 4.76 14.53 2.70
C SER A 7 4.87 13.70 1.41
N VAL A 8 4.22 12.55 1.31
CA VAL A 8 4.27 11.74 0.08
C VAL A 8 3.38 12.35 -1.01
N ASP A 9 3.90 12.37 -2.24
CA ASP A 9 3.18 12.89 -3.41
C ASP A 9 2.16 11.87 -3.93
N ALA A 10 2.39 10.58 -3.67
CA ALA A 10 1.53 9.50 -4.12
C ALA A 10 1.49 8.33 -3.14
N ILE A 11 0.36 7.63 -3.13
CA ILE A 11 0.15 6.41 -2.37
C ILE A 11 -0.21 5.30 -3.35
N TYR A 12 0.67 4.35 -3.56
CA TYR A 12 0.45 3.23 -4.45
C TYR A 12 0.04 1.98 -3.69
N ILE A 13 -0.99 1.31 -4.17
CA ILE A 13 -1.35 -0.04 -3.74
C ILE A 13 -0.91 -1.05 -4.79
N VAL A 14 -0.10 -2.03 -4.38
CA VAL A 14 0.24 -3.17 -5.22
C VAL A 14 -0.89 -4.19 -5.13
N CYS A 15 -1.69 -4.31 -6.18
CA CYS A 15 -2.86 -5.17 -6.20
C CYS A 15 -2.47 -6.65 -6.20
N GLY A 16 -3.43 -7.50 -5.82
CA GLY A 16 -3.24 -8.94 -5.76
C GLY A 16 -2.56 -9.38 -4.46
N ARG A 17 -1.60 -10.29 -4.55
CA ARG A 17 -0.96 -10.93 -3.39
C ARG A 17 0.54 -10.79 -3.47
N THR A 18 1.14 -10.26 -2.40
CA THR A 18 2.59 -10.17 -2.25
C THR A 18 3.10 -11.26 -1.29
N ASP A 19 4.27 -11.82 -1.58
CA ASP A 19 4.99 -12.66 -0.62
C ASP A 19 5.56 -11.80 0.51
N MET A 20 4.84 -11.77 1.64
CA MET A 20 5.17 -10.93 2.79
C MET A 20 6.42 -11.38 3.57
N ARG A 21 7.10 -12.45 3.14
CA ARG A 21 8.42 -12.84 3.67
C ARG A 21 9.55 -11.96 3.12
N LYS A 22 9.33 -11.27 2.00
CA LYS A 22 10.30 -10.32 1.43
C LYS A 22 10.54 -9.16 2.39
N SER A 23 11.81 -8.81 2.58
CA SER A 23 12.24 -7.60 3.30
C SER A 23 12.28 -6.40 2.35
N ILE A 24 12.91 -5.30 2.77
CA ILE A 24 13.04 -4.04 2.02
C ILE A 24 13.46 -4.31 0.57
N ASP A 25 14.63 -4.91 0.35
CA ASP A 25 15.17 -5.08 -1.01
C ASP A 25 14.23 -5.89 -1.90
N GLY A 26 13.70 -7.00 -1.40
CA GLY A 26 12.76 -7.83 -2.16
C GLY A 26 11.44 -7.15 -2.50
N LEU A 27 10.98 -6.21 -1.67
CA LEU A 27 9.80 -5.38 -1.97
C LEU A 27 10.17 -4.25 -2.95
N CYS A 28 11.35 -3.65 -2.83
CA CYS A 28 11.86 -2.66 -3.77
C CYS A 28 12.02 -3.25 -5.18
N THR A 29 12.56 -4.47 -5.28
CA THR A 29 12.64 -5.22 -6.55
C THR A 29 11.27 -5.37 -7.21
N ILE A 30 10.20 -5.59 -6.43
CA ILE A 30 8.83 -5.66 -7.00
C ILE A 30 8.44 -4.31 -7.61
N ILE A 31 8.70 -3.20 -6.91
CA ILE A 31 8.36 -1.84 -7.39
C ILE A 31 9.11 -1.54 -8.69
N GLN A 32 10.42 -1.77 -8.69
CA GLN A 32 11.31 -1.40 -9.79
C GLN A 32 11.17 -2.34 -10.99
N GLU A 33 11.18 -3.65 -10.79
CA GLU A 33 11.22 -4.61 -11.90
C GLU A 33 9.83 -4.98 -12.43
N GLN A 34 8.81 -5.07 -11.58
CA GLN A 34 7.47 -5.50 -12.02
C GLN A 34 6.62 -4.34 -12.49
N PHE A 35 6.81 -3.14 -11.93
CA PHE A 35 6.01 -1.96 -12.24
C PHE A 35 6.79 -0.85 -12.92
N SER A 36 8.12 -0.96 -13.02
CA SER A 36 8.98 0.08 -13.62
C SER A 36 8.78 1.46 -12.98
N MET A 37 8.64 1.47 -11.64
CA MET A 37 8.41 2.69 -10.86
C MET A 37 9.59 2.99 -9.94
N GLU A 38 9.78 4.27 -9.67
CA GLU A 38 10.72 4.75 -8.64
C GLU A 38 10.04 4.85 -7.27
N ILE A 39 10.83 4.69 -6.22
CA ILE A 39 10.36 4.71 -4.82
C ILE A 39 10.34 6.14 -4.23
N ASP A 40 10.92 7.10 -4.95
CA ASP A 40 11.03 8.48 -4.51
C ASP A 40 9.66 9.15 -4.32
N HIS A 41 9.51 9.86 -3.19
CA HIS A 41 8.33 10.65 -2.82
C HIS A 41 6.99 9.89 -2.81
N ALA A 42 7.00 8.56 -2.71
CA ALA A 42 5.77 7.77 -2.73
C ALA A 42 5.75 6.67 -1.66
N LEU A 43 4.53 6.31 -1.24
CA LEU A 43 4.27 5.21 -0.32
C LEU A 43 3.76 3.99 -1.10
N PHE A 44 4.46 2.86 -1.04
CA PHE A 44 4.03 1.62 -1.71
C PHE A 44 3.50 0.61 -0.71
N LEU A 45 2.23 0.24 -0.85
CA LEU A 45 1.52 -0.67 0.05
C LEU A 45 1.46 -2.08 -0.53
N PHE A 46 1.75 -3.06 0.31
CA PHE A 46 1.75 -4.48 -0.02
C PHE A 46 0.90 -5.27 0.97
N CYS A 47 0.23 -6.32 0.48
CA CYS A 47 -0.55 -7.20 1.32
C CYS A 47 -0.38 -8.67 0.94
N GLY A 48 -0.38 -9.52 1.97
CA GLY A 48 -0.27 -10.96 1.81
C GLY A 48 -1.62 -11.64 1.67
N ARG A 49 -1.58 -12.96 1.45
CA ARG A 49 -2.78 -13.80 1.28
C ARG A 49 -3.81 -13.66 2.41
N LYS A 50 -3.37 -13.50 3.66
CA LYS A 50 -4.25 -13.42 4.83
C LYS A 50 -4.99 -12.08 4.95
N CYS A 51 -4.54 -11.05 4.23
CA CYS A 51 -5.11 -9.71 4.29
C CYS A 51 -5.21 -9.12 5.72
N ASP A 52 -4.42 -9.61 6.68
CA ASP A 52 -4.41 -9.15 8.08
C ASP A 52 -3.24 -8.19 8.36
N ARG A 53 -2.36 -7.99 7.37
CA ARG A 53 -1.12 -7.21 7.49
C ARG A 53 -0.85 -6.40 6.24
N ILE A 54 -0.28 -5.22 6.46
CA ILE A 54 0.25 -4.35 5.41
C ILE A 54 1.75 -4.14 5.67
N LYS A 55 2.54 -4.20 4.61
CA LYS A 55 3.87 -3.61 4.56
C LYS A 55 3.78 -2.35 3.71
N ALA A 56 4.44 -1.29 4.13
CA ALA A 56 4.61 -0.09 3.32
C ALA A 56 6.10 0.21 3.14
N ILE A 57 6.52 0.53 1.93
CA ILE A 57 7.87 1.02 1.62
C ILE A 57 7.79 2.51 1.38
N LEU A 58 8.70 3.25 2.03
CA LEU A 58 8.88 4.70 1.89
C LEU A 58 10.38 4.99 1.82
N LYS A 59 10.80 5.81 0.87
CA LYS A 59 12.18 6.32 0.81
C LYS A 59 12.28 7.64 1.58
N GLU A 60 13.24 7.71 2.49
CA GLU A 60 13.65 8.91 3.22
C GLU A 60 15.02 9.38 2.67
N PRO A 61 15.46 10.62 2.97
CA PRO A 61 16.73 11.14 2.44
C PRO A 61 17.97 10.29 2.76
N ASP A 62 17.97 9.60 3.90
CA ASP A 62 19.09 8.80 4.40
C ASP A 62 18.84 7.29 4.33
N GLY A 63 17.69 6.83 3.81
CA GLY A 63 17.41 5.40 3.76
C GLY A 63 16.03 5.02 3.24
N ILE A 64 15.70 3.74 3.40
CA ILE A 64 14.39 3.19 3.08
C ILE A 64 13.77 2.65 4.35
N VAL A 65 12.54 3.08 4.62
CA VAL A 65 11.76 2.65 5.77
C VAL A 65 10.70 1.65 5.32
N MET A 66 10.56 0.57 6.11
CA MET A 66 9.46 -0.38 5.96
C MET A 66 8.53 -0.31 7.18
N ILE A 67 7.31 0.16 6.97
CA ILE A 67 6.26 0.11 7.98
C ILE A 67 5.60 -1.26 7.93
N TYR A 68 5.45 -1.93 9.07
CA TYR A 68 4.75 -3.21 9.18
C TYR A 68 3.55 -3.06 10.12
N LYS A 69 2.33 -3.05 9.56
CA LYS A 69 1.08 -2.94 10.32
C LYS A 69 0.35 -4.28 10.32
N ARG A 70 0.13 -4.87 11.50
CA ARG A 70 -0.69 -6.07 11.70
C ARG A 70 -1.98 -5.70 12.43
N LEU A 71 -3.11 -6.17 11.93
CA LEU A 71 -4.38 -6.05 12.63
C LEU A 71 -4.36 -6.85 13.94
N THR A 72 -4.80 -6.23 15.03
CA THR A 72 -4.99 -6.87 16.34
C THR A 72 -6.45 -7.22 16.59
N ALA A 73 -7.38 -6.44 16.02
CA ALA A 73 -8.79 -6.75 15.99
C ALA A 73 -9.12 -7.82 14.93
N GLN A 74 -10.30 -8.41 15.04
CA GLN A 74 -10.83 -9.32 14.02
C GLN A 74 -11.12 -8.55 12.72
N GLY A 75 -10.83 -9.19 11.59
CA GLY A 75 -11.10 -8.65 10.26
C GLY A 75 -9.93 -8.82 9.30
N SER A 76 -10.08 -8.20 8.14
CA SER A 76 -9.06 -8.15 7.10
C SER A 76 -9.22 -6.88 6.28
N TYR A 77 -8.12 -6.42 5.67
CA TYR A 77 -8.15 -5.34 4.69
C TYR A 77 -8.89 -5.80 3.43
N GLN A 78 -9.75 -4.93 2.90
CA GLN A 78 -10.37 -5.13 1.59
C GLN A 78 -9.35 -4.79 0.50
N TRP A 79 -8.47 -5.75 0.22
CA TRP A 79 -7.38 -5.57 -0.73
C TRP A 79 -7.85 -5.84 -2.18
N PRO A 80 -7.56 -4.95 -3.15
CA PRO A 80 -7.90 -5.19 -4.56
C PRO A 80 -7.16 -6.42 -5.09
N ARG A 81 -7.89 -7.35 -5.71
CA ARG A 81 -7.35 -8.68 -6.08
C ARG A 81 -7.00 -8.85 -7.55
N ASN A 82 -7.26 -7.87 -8.39
CA ASN A 82 -6.86 -7.91 -9.79
C ASN A 82 -5.34 -7.97 -9.86
N LYS A 83 -4.82 -9.14 -10.25
CA LYS A 83 -3.38 -9.41 -10.26
C LYS A 83 -2.78 -8.69 -11.46
N SER A 84 -1.63 -8.05 -11.21
CA SER A 84 -0.79 -7.32 -12.18
C SER A 84 -1.04 -5.82 -12.30
N GLU A 85 -1.78 -5.21 -11.37
CA GLU A 85 -1.97 -3.76 -11.34
C GLU A 85 -1.30 -3.12 -10.12
N VAL A 86 -0.76 -1.93 -10.32
CA VAL A 86 -0.46 -0.96 -9.27
C VAL A 86 -1.44 0.19 -9.44
N ARG A 87 -2.10 0.61 -8.37
CA ARG A 87 -3.07 1.71 -8.41
C ARG A 87 -2.61 2.86 -7.54
N ASN A 88 -2.69 4.08 -8.05
CA ASN A 88 -2.55 5.28 -7.23
C ASN A 88 -3.85 5.51 -6.45
N LEU A 89 -3.73 5.64 -5.14
CA LEU A 89 -4.82 5.92 -4.22
C LEU A 89 -4.87 7.41 -3.92
N ILE A 90 -6.07 7.97 -3.89
CA ILE A 90 -6.28 9.24 -3.21
C ILE A 90 -6.31 9.03 -1.69
N TRP A 91 -6.01 10.06 -0.91
CA TRP A 91 -6.00 10.01 0.56
C TRP A 91 -7.28 9.43 1.17
N ARG A 92 -8.45 9.71 0.59
CA ARG A 92 -9.73 9.14 1.06
C ARG A 92 -9.81 7.63 0.87
N GLU A 93 -9.31 7.11 -0.25
CA GLU A 93 -9.27 5.66 -0.50
C GLU A 93 -8.27 4.98 0.44
N PHE A 94 -7.14 5.64 0.71
CA PHE A 94 -6.19 5.18 1.71
C PHE A 94 -6.81 5.12 3.12
N ASP A 95 -7.57 6.15 3.52
CA ASP A 95 -8.27 6.18 4.81
C ASP A 95 -9.31 5.06 4.94
N TRP A 96 -10.10 4.84 3.88
CA TRP A 96 -11.01 3.69 3.80
C TRP A 96 -10.27 2.37 3.97
N LEU A 97 -9.17 2.17 3.24
CA LEU A 97 -8.35 0.96 3.36
C LEU A 97 -7.82 0.79 4.79
N MET A 98 -7.31 1.86 5.41
CA MET A 98 -6.80 1.84 6.78
C MET A 98 -7.88 1.50 7.82
N SER A 99 -9.14 1.80 7.49
CA SER A 99 -10.35 1.46 8.27
C SER A 99 -10.95 0.09 7.91
N GLY A 100 -10.34 -0.67 6.99
CA GLY A 100 -10.85 -1.98 6.55
C GLY A 100 -12.05 -1.89 5.59
N ILE A 101 -12.33 -0.71 5.05
CA ILE A 101 -13.38 -0.44 4.06
C ILE A 101 -12.79 -0.64 2.65
N ASP A 102 -13.64 -1.06 1.69
CA ASP A 102 -13.24 -1.19 0.29
C ASP A 102 -12.79 0.16 -0.29
N ILE A 103 -11.69 0.16 -1.04
CA ILE A 103 -11.19 1.37 -1.72
C ILE A 103 -12.13 1.79 -2.86
N GLU A 104 -12.89 0.86 -3.41
CA GLU A 104 -13.93 1.13 -4.39
C GLU A 104 -15.29 1.19 -3.71
N GLN A 105 -15.95 2.35 -3.87
CA GLN A 105 -17.28 2.61 -3.31
C GLN A 105 -18.30 2.82 -4.43
N PRO A 106 -18.69 1.78 -5.19
CA PRO A 106 -19.60 1.92 -6.33
C PRO A 106 -20.99 2.41 -5.92
N LYS A 107 -21.38 2.21 -4.65
CA LYS A 107 -22.66 2.65 -4.08
C LYS A 107 -22.60 4.05 -3.45
N ALA A 108 -21.42 4.66 -3.35
CA ALA A 108 -21.31 6.00 -2.80
C ALA A 108 -21.97 7.00 -3.75
N ILE A 109 -22.70 7.96 -3.17
CA ILE A 109 -23.25 9.08 -3.91
C ILE A 109 -22.06 9.90 -4.42
N LYS A 110 -21.93 9.98 -5.75
CA LYS A 110 -20.93 10.82 -6.39
C LYS A 110 -21.56 12.19 -6.59
N ALA A 111 -20.97 13.22 -5.99
CA ALA A 111 -21.27 14.58 -6.41
C ALA A 111 -20.88 14.69 -7.89
N THR A 112 -21.82 15.19 -8.70
CA THR A 112 -21.59 15.46 -10.14
C THR A 112 -20.67 16.65 -10.30
#